data_AF-T0IJI4-F1
#
_entry.id   AF-T0IJI4-F1
#
_cell.length_a   1.000
_cell.length_b   1.000
_cell.length_c   1.000
_cell.angle_alpha   90.00
_cell.angle_beta   90.00
_cell.angle_gamma   90.00
#
_symmetry.space_group_name_H-M   'P 1'
#
loop_
_entity.id
_entity.type
_entity.pdbx_description
1 polymer ?
#
loop_
_entity_poly.entity_id
_entity_poly.type
_entity_poly.pdbx_seq_one_letter_code
_entity_poly.pdbx_strand_id
1 'polypeptide(L)' 'MGEVINLRQARKAKARAEKERTAQANRAKFGRTKSERELEQREAKRQSNQLEQSKRDPQDSGDDGKE' A
#
# COMPACT_ATOMS: atom_id res chain seq x y z
N MET A 1 9.62 29.09 41.17
CA MET A 1 9.85 27.69 40.78
C MET A 1 9.71 27.61 39.27
N GLY A 2 10.79 27.35 38.54
CA GLY A 2 10.78 27.24 37.08
C GLY A 2 10.63 25.79 36.67
N GLU A 3 9.68 25.50 35.79
CA GLU A 3 9.49 24.15 35.27
C GLU A 3 10.62 23.81 34.29
N VAL A 4 11.42 22.81 34.64
CA VAL A 4 12.55 22.37 33.80
C VAL A 4 12.00 21.50 32.67
N ILE A 5 11.75 22.12 31.51
CA ILE A 5 11.28 21.41 30.32
C ILE A 5 12.43 20.77 29.54
N ASN A 6 12.24 19.51 29.15
CA ASN A 6 13.20 18.82 28.31
C ASN A 6 13.07 19.26 26.84
N LEU A 7 13.98 20.14 26.41
CA LEU A 7 13.99 20.69 25.06
C LEU A 7 14.14 19.63 23.96
N ARG A 8 14.79 18.49 24.23
CA ARG A 8 14.89 17.38 23.27
C ARG A 8 13.53 16.72 23.04
N GLN A 9 12.76 16.50 24.10
CA GLN A 9 11.41 15.95 23.97
C GLN A 9 10.48 16.93 23.24
N ALA A 10 10.55 18.23 23.57
CA ALA A 10 9.79 19.27 22.89
C ALA A 10 10.10 19.34 21.39
N ARG A 11 11.38 19.30 21.00
CA ARG A 11 11.80 19.25 19.59
C ARG A 11 11.28 17.99 18.88
N LYS A 12 11.35 16.83 19.55
CA LYS A 12 10.83 15.57 19.00
C LYS A 12 9.31 15.62 18.79
N ALA A 13 8.58 16.19 19.73
CA ALA A 13 7.13 16.38 19.61
C ALA A 13 6.79 17.28 18.41
N LYS A 14 7.49 18.42 18.26
CA LYS A 14 7.32 19.32 17.12
C LYS A 14 7.58 18.61 15.79
N ALA A 15 8.69 17.86 15.70
CA ALA A 15 9.02 17.10 14.49
C ALA A 15 7.99 16.02 14.14
N ARG A 16 7.36 15.37 15.14
CA ARG A 16 6.26 14.42 14.91
C ARG A 16 5.00 15.14 14.40
N ALA A 17 4.63 16.26 15.01
CA ALA A 17 3.47 17.05 14.59
C ALA A 17 3.62 17.58 13.15
N GLU A 18 4.82 18.03 12.76
CA GLU A 18 5.10 18.44 11.37
C GLU A 18 4.94 17.27 10.39
N LYS A 19 5.45 16.08 10.73
CA LYS A 19 5.26 14.86 9.92
C LYS A 19 3.80 14.45 9.80
N GLU A 20 3.02 14.59 10.86
CA GLU A 20 1.58 14.29 10.82
C GLU A 20 0.83 15.27 9.93
N ARG A 21 1.15 16.57 9.99
CA ARG A 21 0.56 17.59 9.11
C ARG A 21 0.87 17.32 7.65
N THR A 22 2.11 16.97 7.31
CA THR A 22 2.46 16.63 5.92
C THR A 22 1.77 15.34 5.47
N ALA A 23 1.65 14.35 6.35
CA ALA A 23 0.90 13.13 6.06
C ALA A 23 -0.60 13.42 5.82
N GLN A 24 -1.22 14.27 6.62
CA GLN A 24 -2.61 14.71 6.42
C GLN A 24 -2.79 15.47 5.11
N ALA A 25 -1.88 16.40 4.80
CA ALA A 25 -1.89 17.11 3.52
C ALA A 25 -1.74 16.17 2.33
N ASN A 26 -0.89 15.14 2.43
CA ASN A 26 -0.73 14.13 1.40
C ASN A 26 -1.97 13.23 1.26
N ARG A 27 -2.63 12.87 2.37
CA ARG A 27 -3.92 12.16 2.34
C ARG A 27 -4.99 12.98 1.62
N ALA A 28 -5.08 14.28 1.91
CA ALA A 28 -6.04 15.17 1.26
C ALA A 28 -5.73 15.38 -0.23
N LYS A 29 -4.45 15.57 -0.59
CA LYS A 29 -4.02 15.84 -1.97
C LYS A 29 -4.10 14.62 -2.88
N PHE A 30 -3.68 13.45 -2.38
CA PHE A 30 -3.52 12.26 -3.20
C PHE A 30 -4.60 11.21 -2.94
N GLY A 31 -5.47 11.40 -1.95
CA GLY A 31 -6.61 10.53 -1.63
C GLY A 31 -6.26 9.13 -1.13
N ARG A 32 -5.03 8.66 -1.33
CA ARG A 32 -4.54 7.34 -0.94
C ARG A 32 -3.23 7.44 -0.17
N THR A 33 -3.17 6.77 0.97
CA THR A 33 -1.96 6.56 1.75
C THR A 33 -1.01 5.59 1.05
N LYS A 34 0.26 5.60 1.44
CA LYS A 34 1.26 4.63 0.94
C LYS A 34 0.84 3.20 1.24
N SER A 35 0.28 2.94 2.43
CA SER A 35 -0.19 1.62 2.85
C SER A 35 -1.36 1.12 1.99
N GLU A 36 -2.33 1.98 1.67
CA GLU A 36 -3.45 1.61 0.80
C GLU A 36 -2.96 1.29 -0.61
N ARG A 37 -2.03 2.09 -1.14
CA ARG A 37 -1.43 1.84 -2.46
C ARG A 37 -0.67 0.52 -2.50
N GLU A 38 0.08 0.19 -1.45
CA GLU A 38 0.82 -1.07 -1.36
C GLU A 38 -0.12 -2.28 -1.26
N LEU A 39 -1.22 -2.15 -0.52
CA LEU A 39 -2.24 -3.19 -0.41
C LEU A 39 -2.91 -3.44 -1.76
N GLU A 40 -3.36 -2.38 -2.43
CA GLU A 40 -3.98 -2.46 -3.76
C GLU A 40 -3.02 -3.07 -4.80
N GLN A 41 -1.73 -2.70 -4.78
CA GLN A 41 -0.74 -3.33 -5.66
C GLN A 41 -0.54 -4.82 -5.37
N ARG A 42 -0.59 -5.24 -4.10
CA ARG A 42 -0.50 -6.67 -3.74
C ARG A 42 -1.74 -7.43 -4.19
N GLU A 43 -2.92 -6.84 -4.03
CA GLU A 43 -4.17 -7.43 -4.49
C GLU A 43 -4.20 -7.56 -6.01
N ALA A 44 -3.81 -6.51 -6.74
CA ALA A 44 -3.71 -6.54 -8.20
C ALA A 44 -2.73 -7.62 -8.68
N LYS A 45 -1.57 -7.76 -8.03
CA LYS A 45 -0.61 -8.85 -8.32
C LYS A 45 -1.18 -10.23 -8.02
N ARG A 46 -1.92 -10.38 -6.93
CA ARG A 46 -2.57 -11.66 -6.60
C ARG A 46 -3.61 -12.03 -7.66
N GLN A 47 -4.42 -11.06 -8.07
CA GLN A 47 -5.41 -11.25 -9.13
C GLN A 47 -4.75 -11.57 -10.47
N SER A 48 -3.69 -10.86 -10.86
CA SER A 48 -2.96 -11.16 -12.10
C SER A 48 -2.39 -12.58 -12.09
N ASN A 49 -1.79 -12.99 -10.97
CA ASN A 49 -1.21 -14.33 -10.84
C ASN A 49 -2.31 -15.42 -10.86
N GLN A 50 -3.47 -15.16 -10.26
CA GLN A 50 -4.61 -16.08 -10.33
C GLN A 50 -5.15 -16.22 -11.76
N LEU A 51 -5.25 -15.10 -12.49
CA LEU A 51 -5.67 -15.11 -13.88
C LEU A 51 -4.66 -15.82 -14.77
N GLU A 52 -3.36 -15.62 -14.54
CA GLU A 52 -2.28 -16.32 -15.24
C GLU A 52 -2.33 -17.83 -14.99
N GLN A 53 -2.48 -18.27 -13.73
CA GLN A 53 -2.62 -19.70 -13.39
C GLN A 53 -3.88 -20.33 -13.97
N SER A 54 -4.96 -19.55 -14.10
CA SER A 54 -6.22 -20.01 -14.66
C SER A 54 -6.26 -19.92 -16.18
N LYS A 55 -5.23 -19.35 -16.81
CA LYS A 55 -5.14 -19.22 -18.26
C LYS A 55 -4.80 -20.60 -18.84
N ARG A 56 -5.80 -21.21 -19.46
CA ARG A 56 -5.58 -22.38 -20.32
C ARG A 56 -5.08 -21.89 -21.66
N ASP A 57 -3.90 -22.32 -22.07
CA ASP A 57 -3.46 -22.11 -23.44
C ASP A 57 -4.38 -22.90 -24.38
N PRO A 58 -4.75 -22.34 -25.55
CA PRO A 58 -5.64 -23.02 -26.51
C PRO A 58 -5.04 -24.31 -27.11
N GLN A 59 -3.83 -24.69 -26.72
CA GLN A 59 -3.21 -25.96 -27.08
C GLN A 59 -3.55 -27.11 -26.12
N ASP A 60 -4.10 -26.84 -24.92
CA ASP A 60 -4.42 -27.85 -23.90
C ASP A 60 -5.92 -28.22 -23.87
N SER A 61 -6.74 -27.65 -24.76
CA SER A 61 -8.12 -28.09 -24.96
C SER A 61 -8.19 -29.20 -26.02
N GLY A 62 -7.79 -30.40 -25.62
CA GLY A 62 -8.20 -31.72 -26.10
C GLY A 62 -8.61 -31.89 -27.57
N ASP A 63 -7.64 -32.32 -28.37
CA ASP A 63 -7.82 -33.40 -29.35
C ASP A 63 -8.24 -34.70 -28.63
N ASP A 64 -9.52 -34.83 -28.27
CA ASP A 64 -10.07 -36.07 -27.71
C ASP A 64 -11.52 -36.25 -28.18
N GLY A 65 -11.67 -36.49 -29.48
CA GLY A 65 -12.98 -36.79 -30.04
C GLY A 65 -12.93 -37.29 -31.46
N LYS A 66 -12.43 -38.53 -31.67
CA LYS A 66 -12.93 -39.54 -32.63
C LYS A 66 -12.26 -40.90 -32.36
N GLU A 67 -12.94 -41.78 -31.61
CA GLU A 67 -13.02 -43.20 -31.96
C GLU A 67 -14.34 -43.45 -32.70
#